data_AF-A0A813Z5X1-F1
#
_entry.id   AF-A0A813Z5X1-F1
#
_cell.length_a   1.000
_cell.length_b   1.000
_cell.length_c   1.000
_cell.angle_alpha   90.00
_cell.angle_beta   90.00
_cell.angle_gamma   90.00
#
_symmetry.space_group_name_H-M   'P 1'
#
loop_
_entity.id
_entity.type
_entity.pdbx_description
1 polymer ?
#
loop_
_entity_poly.entity_id
_entity_poly.type
_entity_poly.pdbx_seq_one_letter_code
_entity_poly.pdbx_strand_id
1 'polypeptide(L)'
;MAMTNNKTLCFTCNKEKITYACEGCSKRFCLIHLTEHQQILNEELNHIINDYDEFKQRINEQKQNPQSHSLIKQINQWETNSIEIIQQKAQECRKIVIKSSKTFIDDIEMKFNNLSEQIKQIHKENEFNEINLNYLRNQLMKITQELSNPSNMSIQQNSQSFINDISVILLKSCGTTRGNDPDDNDSNKKSIQKTGQSQLQQPSSYDRIDSDEDFHNQWSKKSKKSNMISDDDDDDNINRDGSGRHTRSSATLSKLRINFDDSDDENEDSRHYSYSKRDIAEYRNHYPNARSNPKIHDNYDFYTNQIRSHPDGDLIDNIHKNWLGDYRKLEFHHGYIQWLFPLQECDLNISSEQLQKHEIESISKNEKALERLLTSYKLMLDFYGFELVDENTGEIRRLSDDSYKSCFRNLNSASHNYLRITRILKCLGEFKYEYLKFPFLAAILRESITENTLSNCLRSCKDYWIETLRSPEERRAIRQYARELVEYRNKGMTPPKSHKAHRPRPTSAVRKQIDVEH
;
A
#
# COMPACT_ATOMS: atom_id res chain seq x y z
N MET A 1 -86.56 -37.01 9.66
CA MET A 1 -85.25 -36.75 9.03
C MET A 1 -85.38 -35.46 8.24
N ALA A 2 -84.56 -34.44 8.51
CA ALA A 2 -84.55 -33.22 7.70
C ALA A 2 -83.47 -33.35 6.62
N MET A 3 -83.85 -33.35 5.34
CA MET A 3 -82.87 -33.28 4.26
C MET A 3 -82.37 -31.84 4.13
N THR A 4 -81.25 -31.53 4.79
CA THR A 4 -80.56 -30.25 4.62
C THR A 4 -80.09 -30.12 3.18
N ASN A 5 -80.76 -29.25 2.42
CA ASN A 5 -80.53 -29.05 0.99
C ASN A 5 -79.25 -28.23 0.77
N ASN A 6 -78.10 -28.85 1.08
CA ASN A 6 -76.77 -28.22 1.15
C ASN A 6 -76.18 -27.93 -0.24
N LYS A 7 -76.94 -27.17 -1.03
CA LYS A 7 -76.48 -26.53 -2.25
C LYS A 7 -76.03 -25.12 -1.89
N THR A 8 -74.83 -24.73 -2.32
CA THR A 8 -74.34 -23.35 -2.26
C THR A 8 -73.75 -22.98 -3.60
N LEU A 9 -73.47 -21.70 -3.82
CA LEU A 9 -72.76 -21.29 -5.03
C LEU A 9 -71.32 -21.82 -5.02
N CYS A 10 -70.88 -22.35 -6.16
CA CYS A 10 -69.49 -22.71 -6.44
C CYS A 10 -68.72 -21.48 -6.93
N PHE A 11 -67.60 -21.15 -6.30
CA PHE A 11 -66.80 -19.95 -6.60
C PHE A 11 -66.49 -19.76 -8.10
N THR A 12 -66.04 -20.81 -8.79
CA THR A 12 -65.60 -20.71 -10.20
C THR A 12 -66.73 -20.57 -11.23
N CYS A 13 -67.90 -21.20 -11.00
CA CYS A 13 -68.97 -21.28 -12.01
C CYS A 13 -70.30 -20.63 -11.59
N ASN A 14 -70.35 -20.06 -10.39
CA ASN A 14 -71.47 -19.32 -9.78
C ASN A 14 -72.85 -20.02 -9.87
N LYS A 15 -72.86 -21.36 -9.81
CA LYS A 15 -74.07 -22.20 -9.83
C LYS A 15 -74.28 -22.89 -8.49
N GLU A 16 -75.53 -22.97 -8.04
CA GLU A 16 -75.90 -23.72 -6.84
C GLU A 16 -75.71 -25.24 -7.05
N LYS A 17 -74.76 -25.81 -6.32
CA LYS A 17 -74.42 -27.23 -6.33
C LYS A 17 -74.01 -27.68 -4.94
N ILE A 18 -73.90 -28.98 -4.71
CA ILE A 18 -73.17 -29.48 -3.54
C ILE A 18 -71.72 -28.98 -3.66
N THR A 19 -71.22 -28.28 -2.63
CA THR A 19 -69.87 -27.71 -2.61
C THR A 19 -69.06 -28.20 -1.43
N TYR A 20 -67.76 -28.29 -1.64
CA TYR A 20 -66.72 -28.64 -0.69
C TYR A 20 -65.87 -27.39 -0.46
N ALA A 21 -65.40 -27.18 0.77
CA ALA A 21 -64.50 -26.07 1.07
C ALA A 21 -63.04 -26.50 0.84
N CYS A 22 -62.23 -25.60 0.29
CA CYS A 22 -60.78 -25.69 0.40
C CYS A 22 -60.36 -24.77 1.55
N GLU A 23 -59.76 -25.33 2.60
CA GLU A 23 -59.41 -24.58 3.82
C GLU A 23 -58.32 -23.55 3.54
N GLY A 24 -57.28 -23.93 2.79
CA GLY A 24 -56.13 -23.07 2.47
C GLY A 24 -56.48 -21.79 1.70
N CYS A 25 -57.50 -21.81 0.84
CA CYS A 25 -57.97 -20.61 0.12
C CYS A 25 -59.35 -20.09 0.59
N SER A 26 -59.94 -20.73 1.60
CA SER A 26 -61.25 -20.40 2.20
C SER A 26 -62.43 -20.27 1.23
N LYS A 27 -62.35 -20.88 0.04
CA LYS A 27 -63.39 -20.86 -1.01
C LYS A 27 -64.14 -22.20 -1.10
N ARG A 28 -65.36 -22.16 -1.63
CA ARG A 28 -66.18 -23.37 -1.86
C ARG A 28 -66.35 -23.67 -3.35
N PHE A 29 -66.12 -24.94 -3.71
CA PHE A 29 -66.14 -25.44 -5.08
C PHE A 29 -67.08 -26.65 -5.20
N CYS A 30 -67.80 -26.82 -6.29
CA CYS A 30 -68.40 -28.12 -6.61
C CYS A 30 -67.31 -29.08 -7.10
N LEU A 31 -67.51 -30.39 -6.91
CA LEU A 31 -66.50 -31.43 -7.10
C LEU A 31 -65.54 -31.23 -8.30
N ILE A 32 -66.08 -30.97 -9.50
CA ILE A 32 -65.28 -30.74 -10.73
C ILE A 32 -64.26 -29.60 -10.55
N HIS A 33 -64.72 -28.40 -10.20
CA HIS A 33 -63.83 -27.24 -9.98
C HIS A 33 -62.96 -27.37 -8.71
N LEU A 34 -63.25 -28.31 -7.81
CA LEU A 34 -62.32 -28.67 -6.73
C LEU A 34 -61.16 -29.50 -7.28
N THR A 35 -61.43 -30.47 -8.15
CA THR A 35 -60.40 -31.26 -8.84
C THR A 35 -59.53 -30.37 -9.72
N GLU A 36 -60.12 -29.44 -10.48
CA GLU A 36 -59.37 -28.45 -11.27
C GLU A 36 -58.49 -27.55 -10.38
N HIS A 37 -59.01 -27.06 -9.24
CA HIS A 37 -58.22 -26.30 -8.27
C HIS A 37 -57.07 -27.12 -7.68
N GLN A 38 -57.28 -28.42 -7.41
CA GLN A 38 -56.25 -29.33 -6.95
C GLN A 38 -55.21 -29.65 -8.03
N GLN A 39 -55.58 -29.68 -9.31
CA GLN A 39 -54.65 -29.81 -10.42
C GLN A 39 -53.72 -28.60 -10.52
N ILE A 40 -54.25 -27.37 -10.42
CA ILE A 40 -53.44 -26.14 -10.38
C ILE A 40 -52.45 -26.15 -9.20
N LEU A 41 -52.89 -26.53 -8.00
CA LEU A 41 -52.00 -26.66 -6.84
C LEU A 41 -50.92 -27.75 -7.02
N ASN A 42 -51.22 -28.80 -7.79
CA ASN A 42 -50.25 -29.84 -8.13
C ASN A 42 -49.26 -29.38 -9.20
N GLU A 43 -49.67 -28.52 -10.13
CA GLU A 43 -48.79 -27.84 -11.09
C GLU A 43 -47.84 -26.87 -10.37
N GLU A 44 -48.35 -26.04 -9.43
CA GLU A 44 -47.53 -25.19 -8.56
C GLU A 44 -46.52 -26.02 -7.73
N LEU A 45 -46.93 -27.17 -7.19
CA LEU A 45 -46.02 -28.08 -6.49
C LEU A 45 -44.93 -28.66 -7.42
N ASN A 46 -45.27 -29.03 -8.66
CA ASN A 46 -44.30 -29.51 -9.64
C ASN A 46 -43.26 -28.43 -10.00
N HIS A 47 -43.65 -27.16 -10.06
CA HIS A 47 -42.70 -26.05 -10.20
C HIS A 47 -41.72 -25.98 -9.02
N ILE A 48 -42.22 -26.06 -7.78
CA ILE A 48 -41.37 -26.06 -6.57
C ILE A 48 -40.42 -27.27 -6.53
N ILE A 49 -40.86 -28.44 -7.01
CA ILE A 49 -40.01 -29.64 -7.13
C ILE A 49 -38.89 -29.43 -8.16
N ASN A 50 -39.19 -28.85 -9.32
CA ASN A 50 -38.19 -28.53 -10.33
C ASN A 50 -37.15 -27.51 -9.82
N ASP A 51 -37.61 -26.44 -9.15
CA ASP A 51 -36.72 -25.43 -8.53
C ASP A 51 -35.80 -26.06 -7.46
N TYR A 52 -36.34 -26.99 -6.67
CA TYR A 52 -35.58 -27.75 -5.67
C TYR A 52 -34.50 -28.65 -6.29
N ASP A 53 -34.84 -29.42 -7.32
CA ASP A 53 -33.87 -30.30 -7.97
C ASP A 53 -32.82 -29.51 -8.78
N GLU A 54 -33.17 -28.37 -9.38
CA GLU A 54 -32.18 -27.47 -10.00
C GLU A 54 -31.24 -26.86 -8.95
N PHE A 55 -31.77 -26.39 -7.81
CA PHE A 55 -30.96 -25.85 -6.71
C PHE A 55 -30.01 -26.92 -6.11
N LYS A 56 -30.51 -28.15 -5.95
CA LYS A 56 -29.75 -29.32 -5.51
C LYS A 56 -28.67 -29.72 -6.52
N GLN A 57 -28.94 -29.62 -7.83
CA GLN A 57 -27.92 -29.77 -8.87
C GLN A 57 -26.83 -28.70 -8.75
N ARG A 58 -27.20 -27.41 -8.68
CA ARG A 58 -26.25 -26.29 -8.51
C ARG A 58 -25.34 -26.45 -7.28
N ILE A 59 -25.89 -26.94 -6.15
CA ILE A 59 -25.10 -27.28 -4.95
C ILE A 59 -24.12 -28.43 -5.22
N ASN A 60 -24.58 -29.51 -5.88
CA ASN A 60 -23.75 -30.67 -6.19
C ASN A 60 -22.62 -30.32 -7.18
N GLU A 61 -22.88 -29.46 -8.16
CA GLU A 61 -21.88 -28.92 -9.10
C GLU A 61 -20.80 -28.11 -8.37
N GLN A 62 -21.18 -27.21 -7.46
CA GLN A 62 -20.21 -26.48 -6.62
C GLN A 62 -19.40 -27.42 -5.71
N LYS A 63 -20.03 -28.48 -5.19
CA LYS A 63 -19.36 -29.49 -4.36
C LYS A 63 -18.38 -30.36 -5.15
N GLN A 64 -18.68 -30.70 -6.40
CA GLN A 64 -17.81 -31.49 -7.28
C GLN A 64 -16.73 -30.65 -7.97
N ASN A 65 -16.97 -29.37 -8.21
CA ASN A 65 -15.99 -28.45 -8.80
C ASN A 65 -15.77 -27.19 -7.94
N PRO A 66 -15.03 -27.28 -6.82
CA PRO A 66 -14.70 -26.12 -5.98
C PRO A 66 -13.91 -25.02 -6.73
N GLN A 67 -13.18 -25.39 -7.78
CA GLN A 67 -12.44 -24.44 -8.64
C GLN A 67 -13.37 -23.54 -9.48
N SER A 68 -14.65 -23.90 -9.62
CA SER A 68 -15.66 -23.05 -10.28
C SER A 68 -16.10 -21.84 -9.43
N HIS A 69 -15.80 -21.84 -8.13
CA HIS A 69 -16.25 -20.84 -7.16
C HIS A 69 -15.73 -19.43 -7.47
N SER A 70 -16.55 -18.41 -7.24
CA SER A 70 -16.26 -17.01 -7.61
C SER A 70 -14.98 -16.48 -6.98
N LEU A 71 -14.75 -16.75 -5.69
CA LEU A 71 -13.52 -16.33 -4.99
C LEU A 71 -12.26 -17.06 -5.53
N ILE A 72 -12.38 -18.32 -5.96
CA ILE A 72 -11.24 -19.04 -6.55
C ILE A 72 -10.89 -18.45 -7.91
N LYS A 73 -11.89 -18.10 -8.74
CA LYS A 73 -11.67 -17.35 -9.99
C LYS A 73 -10.98 -15.99 -9.76
N GLN A 74 -11.30 -15.29 -8.67
CA GLN A 74 -10.61 -14.04 -8.30
C GLN A 74 -9.15 -14.27 -7.89
N ILE A 75 -8.87 -15.34 -7.12
CA ILE A 75 -7.50 -15.73 -6.75
C ILE A 75 -6.68 -16.08 -8.00
N ASN A 76 -7.22 -16.92 -8.89
CA ASN A 76 -6.54 -17.34 -10.12
C ASN A 76 -6.31 -16.14 -11.08
N GLN A 77 -7.22 -15.15 -11.09
CA GLN A 77 -7.05 -13.92 -11.86
C GLN A 77 -5.98 -13.01 -11.25
N TRP A 78 -5.93 -12.86 -9.92
CA TRP A 78 -4.83 -12.15 -9.25
C TRP A 78 -3.48 -12.84 -9.49
N GLU A 79 -3.42 -14.17 -9.46
CA GLU A 79 -2.22 -14.96 -9.73
C GLU A 79 -1.72 -14.72 -11.16
N THR A 80 -2.62 -14.83 -12.15
CA THR A 80 -2.32 -14.58 -13.57
C THR A 80 -1.75 -13.18 -13.78
N ASN A 81 -2.41 -12.15 -13.24
CA ASN A 81 -1.99 -10.76 -13.35
C ASN A 81 -0.62 -10.53 -12.67
N SER A 82 -0.40 -11.14 -11.50
CA SER A 82 0.85 -11.01 -10.74
C SER A 82 2.03 -11.64 -11.49
N ILE A 83 1.82 -12.82 -12.08
CA ILE A 83 2.81 -13.49 -12.94
C ILE A 83 3.13 -12.63 -14.17
N GLU A 84 2.13 -12.02 -14.80
CA GLU A 84 2.37 -11.13 -15.94
C GLU A 84 3.22 -9.91 -15.56
N ILE A 85 2.91 -9.25 -14.44
CA ILE A 85 3.67 -8.08 -13.93
C ILE A 85 5.14 -8.44 -13.66
N ILE A 86 5.40 -9.62 -13.06
CA ILE A 86 6.77 -10.15 -12.90
C ILE A 86 7.45 -10.33 -14.26
N GLN A 87 6.77 -10.96 -15.22
CA GLN A 87 7.33 -11.26 -16.54
C GLN A 87 7.63 -9.98 -17.34
N GLN A 88 6.73 -9.00 -17.35
CA GLN A 88 6.92 -7.70 -17.98
C GLN A 88 8.16 -7.00 -17.40
N LYS A 89 8.27 -6.89 -16.07
CA LYS A 89 9.44 -6.25 -15.42
C LYS A 89 10.75 -6.98 -15.71
N ALA A 90 10.73 -8.31 -15.72
CA ALA A 90 11.89 -9.11 -16.10
C ALA A 90 12.25 -8.97 -17.59
N GLN A 91 11.31 -8.69 -18.48
CA GLN A 91 11.59 -8.36 -19.88
C GLN A 91 12.17 -6.95 -20.04
N GLU A 92 11.70 -5.96 -19.29
CA GLU A 92 12.29 -4.60 -19.28
C GLU A 92 13.75 -4.63 -18.86
N CYS A 93 14.07 -5.30 -17.74
CA CYS A 93 15.45 -5.40 -17.26
C CYS A 93 16.36 -6.08 -18.30
N ARG A 94 15.89 -7.14 -18.96
CA ARG A 94 16.62 -7.79 -20.08
C ARG A 94 16.81 -6.84 -21.26
N LYS A 95 15.80 -6.04 -21.65
CA LYS A 95 15.91 -5.04 -22.73
C LYS A 95 16.96 -3.97 -22.41
N ILE A 96 17.01 -3.50 -21.16
CA ILE A 96 18.01 -2.52 -20.69
C ILE A 96 19.42 -3.11 -20.78
N VAL A 97 19.64 -4.32 -20.23
CA VAL A 97 20.93 -5.02 -20.27
C VAL A 97 21.38 -5.23 -21.72
N ILE A 98 20.52 -5.81 -22.58
CA ILE A 98 20.85 -6.06 -24.00
C ILE A 98 21.17 -4.76 -24.74
N LYS A 99 20.44 -3.66 -24.49
CA LYS A 99 20.72 -2.36 -25.09
C LYS A 99 22.09 -1.83 -24.65
N SER A 100 22.39 -1.87 -23.35
CA SER A 100 23.67 -1.40 -22.81
C SER A 100 24.85 -2.25 -23.29
N SER A 101 24.69 -3.56 -23.38
CA SER A 101 25.71 -4.48 -23.93
C SER A 101 25.96 -4.21 -25.41
N LYS A 102 24.93 -3.92 -26.22
CA LYS A 102 25.13 -3.52 -27.62
C LYS A 102 25.95 -2.24 -27.71
N THR A 103 25.52 -1.14 -27.07
CA THR A 103 26.26 0.14 -27.11
C THR A 103 27.71 0.05 -26.61
N PHE A 104 28.01 -0.91 -25.74
CA PHE A 104 29.36 -1.19 -25.27
C PHE A 104 30.20 -1.94 -26.32
N ILE A 105 29.62 -2.93 -27.00
CA ILE A 105 30.27 -3.62 -28.12
C ILE A 105 30.45 -2.67 -29.32
N ASP A 106 29.47 -1.82 -29.61
CA ASP A 106 29.54 -0.81 -30.68
C ASP A 106 30.72 0.17 -30.46
N ASP A 107 30.97 0.60 -29.22
CA ASP A 107 32.11 1.45 -28.83
C ASP A 107 33.46 0.70 -28.92
N ILE A 108 33.51 -0.57 -28.50
CA ILE A 108 34.69 -1.43 -28.68
C ILE A 108 34.99 -1.65 -30.18
N GLU A 109 33.97 -1.84 -31.01
CA GLU A 109 34.12 -1.98 -32.46
C GLU A 109 34.65 -0.69 -33.10
N MET A 110 34.15 0.49 -32.70
CA MET A 110 34.73 1.77 -33.15
C MET A 110 36.20 1.93 -32.75
N LYS A 111 36.55 1.61 -31.49
CA LYS A 111 37.95 1.65 -31.00
C LYS A 111 38.85 0.70 -31.79
N PHE A 112 38.38 -0.52 -32.06
CA PHE A 112 39.12 -1.53 -32.81
C PHE A 112 39.31 -1.13 -34.29
N ASN A 113 38.26 -0.62 -34.93
CA ASN A 113 38.33 -0.15 -36.32
C ASN A 113 39.28 1.05 -36.48
N ASN A 114 39.25 2.01 -35.54
CA ASN A 114 40.20 3.12 -35.50
C ASN A 114 41.66 2.62 -35.35
N LEU A 115 41.90 1.67 -34.44
CA LEU A 115 43.21 1.05 -34.27
C LEU A 115 43.66 0.27 -35.52
N SER A 116 42.73 -0.37 -36.24
CA SER A 116 42.98 -1.05 -37.51
C SER A 116 43.43 -0.08 -38.61
N GLU A 117 42.80 1.10 -38.74
CA GLU A 117 43.26 2.13 -39.67
C GLU A 117 44.63 2.71 -39.29
N GLN A 118 44.91 2.93 -38.00
CA GLN A 118 46.25 3.32 -37.53
C GLN A 118 47.32 2.30 -37.92
N ILE A 119 47.03 0.99 -37.76
CA ILE A 119 47.93 -0.10 -38.17
C ILE A 119 48.16 -0.09 -39.70
N LYS A 120 47.09 0.07 -40.50
CA LYS A 120 47.18 0.15 -41.97
C LYS A 120 48.02 1.34 -42.42
N GLN A 121 47.85 2.50 -41.81
CA GLN A 121 48.57 3.72 -42.17
C GLN A 121 50.06 3.59 -41.86
N ILE A 122 50.43 3.16 -40.64
CA ILE A 122 51.83 2.93 -40.25
C ILE A 122 52.51 1.89 -41.17
N HIS A 123 51.81 0.82 -41.54
CA HIS A 123 52.31 -0.17 -42.49
C HIS A 123 52.47 0.40 -43.92
N LYS A 124 51.60 1.31 -44.34
CA LYS A 124 51.63 1.93 -45.67
C LYS A 124 52.73 2.98 -45.81
N GLU A 125 52.97 3.75 -44.75
CA GLU A 125 54.05 4.75 -44.66
C GLU A 125 55.41 4.09 -44.41
N ASN A 126 55.42 2.87 -43.84
CA ASN A 126 56.61 2.08 -43.52
C ASN A 126 57.50 2.71 -42.42
N GLU A 127 57.05 3.81 -41.80
CA GLU A 127 57.72 4.51 -40.71
C GLU A 127 57.26 3.97 -39.33
N PHE A 128 57.81 2.82 -38.94
CA PHE A 128 57.60 2.23 -37.61
C PHE A 128 58.88 2.17 -36.78
N ASN A 129 58.73 2.34 -35.47
CA ASN A 129 59.77 2.26 -34.45
C ASN A 129 59.21 1.53 -33.20
N GLU A 130 60.02 1.27 -32.18
CA GLU A 130 59.54 0.55 -31.00
C GLU A 130 58.44 1.31 -30.23
N ILE A 131 58.42 2.65 -30.28
CA ILE A 131 57.39 3.47 -29.60
C ILE A 131 56.04 3.23 -30.26
N ASN A 132 55.96 3.30 -31.59
CA ASN A 132 54.74 3.06 -32.37
C ASN A 132 54.21 1.63 -32.12
N LEU A 133 55.10 0.63 -32.16
CA LEU A 133 54.74 -0.78 -31.92
C LEU A 133 54.28 -1.04 -30.47
N ASN A 134 54.89 -0.39 -29.48
CA ASN A 134 54.52 -0.55 -28.08
C ASN A 134 53.20 0.18 -27.75
N TYR A 135 52.95 1.35 -28.35
CA TYR A 135 51.66 2.04 -28.30
C TYR A 135 50.53 1.15 -28.84
N LEU A 136 50.70 0.55 -30.02
CA LEU A 136 49.69 -0.34 -30.63
C LEU A 136 49.39 -1.56 -29.74
N ARG A 137 50.42 -2.18 -29.14
CA ARG A 137 50.25 -3.27 -28.15
C ARG A 137 49.45 -2.83 -26.93
N ASN A 138 49.75 -1.65 -26.38
CA ASN A 138 49.05 -1.13 -25.22
C ASN A 138 47.57 -0.82 -25.52
N GLN A 139 47.23 -0.32 -26.72
CA GLN A 139 45.83 -0.15 -27.12
C GLN A 139 45.10 -1.49 -27.31
N LEU A 140 45.74 -2.50 -27.94
CA LEU A 140 45.17 -3.85 -28.05
C LEU A 140 44.92 -4.48 -26.68
N MET A 141 45.88 -4.35 -25.75
CA MET A 141 45.75 -4.87 -24.39
C MET A 141 44.62 -4.17 -23.63
N LYS A 142 44.49 -2.84 -23.77
CA LYS A 142 43.41 -2.06 -23.17
C LYS A 142 42.02 -2.47 -23.70
N ILE A 143 41.85 -2.61 -25.02
CA ILE A 143 40.58 -3.07 -25.62
C ILE A 143 40.25 -4.50 -25.15
N THR A 144 41.25 -5.38 -25.04
CA THR A 144 41.08 -6.74 -24.50
C THR A 144 40.68 -6.73 -23.01
N GLN A 145 41.22 -5.80 -22.22
CA GLN A 145 40.88 -5.63 -20.81
C GLN A 145 39.48 -5.03 -20.60
N GLU A 146 39.06 -4.09 -21.45
CA GLU A 146 37.68 -3.58 -21.46
C GLU A 146 36.70 -4.71 -21.83
N LEU A 147 36.96 -5.45 -22.91
CA LEU A 147 36.11 -6.56 -23.37
C LEU A 147 35.95 -7.69 -22.33
N SER A 148 36.96 -7.92 -21.48
CA SER A 148 36.94 -8.96 -20.44
C SER A 148 36.33 -8.53 -19.11
N ASN A 149 36.10 -7.22 -18.87
CA ASN A 149 35.46 -6.70 -17.65
C ASN A 149 34.41 -5.59 -17.97
N PRO A 150 33.23 -5.95 -18.51
CA PRO A 150 32.14 -5.00 -18.82
C PRO A 150 31.41 -4.51 -17.54
N SER A 151 32.12 -3.80 -16.68
CA SER A 151 31.75 -3.49 -15.28
C SER A 151 30.71 -2.36 -15.11
N ASN A 152 29.81 -2.18 -16.07
CA ASN A 152 28.91 -1.02 -16.17
C ASN A 152 27.48 -1.26 -15.65
N MET A 153 27.15 -2.46 -15.14
CA MET A 153 25.81 -2.80 -14.65
C MET A 153 25.87 -3.68 -13.39
N SER A 154 24.94 -3.45 -12.47
CA SER A 154 24.71 -4.27 -11.27
C SER A 154 23.22 -4.54 -11.11
N ILE A 155 22.86 -5.70 -10.56
CA ILE A 155 21.47 -6.08 -10.30
C ILE A 155 21.22 -5.96 -8.80
N GLN A 156 20.40 -4.98 -8.41
CA GLN A 156 19.98 -4.78 -7.02
C GLN A 156 18.57 -5.34 -6.81
N GLN A 157 18.37 -6.07 -5.71
CA GLN A 157 17.03 -6.46 -5.23
C GLN A 157 16.55 -5.43 -4.20
N ASN A 158 15.33 -4.92 -4.36
CA ASN A 158 14.67 -4.05 -3.39
C ASN A 158 13.68 -4.87 -2.55
N SER A 159 13.78 -4.78 -1.23
CA SER A 159 12.98 -5.56 -0.26
C SER A 159 11.52 -5.10 -0.09
N GLN A 160 10.95 -4.39 -1.07
CA GLN A 160 9.56 -3.94 -1.05
C GLN A 160 8.67 -4.92 -1.84
N SER A 161 7.46 -5.18 -1.34
CA SER A 161 6.49 -6.08 -1.95
C SER A 161 5.99 -5.53 -3.30
N PHE A 162 6.62 -5.97 -4.37
CA PHE A 162 6.28 -5.65 -5.77
C PHE A 162 4.92 -6.22 -6.23
N ILE A 163 4.29 -7.07 -5.40
CA ILE A 163 3.02 -7.76 -5.66
C ILE A 163 2.12 -7.52 -4.44
N ASN A 164 0.84 -7.23 -4.68
CA ASN A 164 -0.16 -7.00 -3.63
C ASN A 164 -0.50 -8.33 -2.94
N ASP A 165 -0.26 -8.46 -1.64
CA ASP A 165 -0.64 -9.63 -0.85
C ASP A 165 -2.18 -9.80 -0.78
N ILE A 166 -2.66 -11.05 -0.77
CA ILE A 166 -4.09 -11.38 -0.72
C ILE A 166 -4.40 -12.37 0.41
N SER A 167 -5.28 -11.96 1.33
CA SER A 167 -5.69 -12.77 2.47
C SER A 167 -7.18 -13.11 2.43
N VAL A 168 -7.50 -14.39 2.60
CA VAL A 168 -8.89 -14.88 2.67
C VAL A 168 -9.40 -14.74 4.10
N ILE A 169 -10.23 -13.72 4.35
CA ILE A 169 -10.82 -13.46 5.67
C ILE A 169 -12.07 -14.32 5.86
N LEU A 170 -11.99 -15.33 6.73
CA LEU A 170 -13.13 -16.17 7.11
C LEU A 170 -14.07 -15.43 8.07
N LEU A 171 -15.07 -14.74 7.52
CA LEU A 171 -16.18 -14.17 8.27
C LEU A 171 -17.03 -15.29 8.90
N LYS A 172 -16.90 -15.49 10.21
CA LYS A 172 -17.78 -16.41 10.96
C LYS A 172 -19.22 -15.87 10.93
N SER A 173 -20.18 -16.73 10.55
CA SER A 173 -21.60 -16.41 10.63
C SER A 173 -22.02 -16.17 12.09
N CYS A 174 -22.80 -15.12 12.33
CA CYS A 174 -23.27 -14.77 13.67
C CYS A 174 -24.44 -15.68 14.07
N GLY A 175 -24.15 -16.78 14.78
CA GLY A 175 -25.17 -17.64 15.36
C GLY A 175 -25.83 -16.99 16.58
N THR A 176 -27.08 -16.53 16.44
CA THR A 176 -27.89 -16.04 17.57
C THR A 176 -28.39 -17.21 18.40
N THR A 177 -27.82 -17.41 19.59
CA THR A 177 -28.37 -18.33 20.60
C THR A 177 -29.43 -17.62 21.45
N ARG A 178 -30.56 -18.30 21.68
CA ARG A 178 -31.36 -18.18 22.92
C ARG A 178 -32.40 -19.29 23.00
N GLY A 179 -32.29 -20.08 24.06
CA GLY A 179 -33.27 -21.06 24.49
C GLY A 179 -32.93 -21.50 25.91
N ASN A 180 -33.96 -21.56 26.76
CA ASN A 180 -34.13 -22.29 28.01
C ASN A 180 -34.82 -21.42 29.08
N ASP A 181 -36.08 -21.76 29.33
CA ASP A 181 -36.82 -21.52 30.57
C ASP A 181 -36.23 -22.42 31.70
N PRO A 182 -36.63 -22.33 33.00
CA PRO A 182 -38.01 -22.50 33.51
C PRO A 182 -38.39 -21.43 34.59
N ASP A 183 -39.60 -21.34 35.17
CA ASP A 183 -40.53 -22.35 35.70
C ASP A 183 -41.95 -21.75 35.95
N ASP A 184 -42.95 -22.60 36.22
CA ASP A 184 -44.37 -22.23 36.32
C ASP A 184 -44.79 -21.43 37.58
N ASN A 185 -45.71 -20.45 37.41
CA ASN A 185 -46.92 -20.34 38.25
C ASN A 185 -48.06 -19.45 37.70
N ASP A 186 -49.28 -19.75 38.16
CA ASP A 186 -50.60 -19.29 37.73
C ASP A 186 -50.90 -17.77 37.85
N SER A 187 -51.53 -17.17 36.81
CA SER A 187 -52.64 -16.20 36.96
C SER A 187 -53.29 -15.76 35.62
N ASN A 188 -54.45 -16.34 35.34
CA ASN A 188 -55.36 -16.09 34.19
C ASN A 188 -55.72 -14.60 33.86
N LYS A 189 -55.31 -14.08 32.69
CA LYS A 189 -56.25 -13.56 31.65
C LYS A 189 -55.67 -13.13 30.28
N LYS A 190 -56.48 -13.41 29.23
CA LYS A 190 -56.55 -12.80 27.88
C LYS A 190 -55.47 -13.09 26.82
N SER A 191 -55.84 -14.06 25.95
CA SER A 191 -55.95 -13.91 24.47
C SER A 191 -54.90 -14.55 23.54
N ILE A 192 -55.43 -15.32 22.57
CA ILE A 192 -54.96 -15.55 21.18
C ILE A 192 -53.90 -16.66 20.91
N GLN A 193 -54.41 -17.75 20.31
CA GLN A 193 -53.83 -18.63 19.26
C GLN A 193 -52.57 -19.49 19.52
N LYS A 194 -52.84 -20.70 20.07
CA LYS A 194 -52.28 -22.00 19.63
C LYS A 194 -52.68 -22.31 18.16
N THR A 195 -52.17 -23.25 17.35
CA THR A 195 -51.23 -24.43 17.41
C THR A 195 -50.88 -24.78 15.93
N GLY A 196 -49.97 -25.68 15.51
CA GLY A 196 -49.06 -26.63 16.16
C GLY A 196 -49.26 -28.10 15.68
N GLN A 197 -48.16 -28.83 15.40
CA GLN A 197 -48.07 -30.30 15.14
C GLN A 197 -48.71 -30.83 13.80
N SER A 198 -48.39 -32.00 13.21
CA SER A 198 -47.41 -33.07 13.53
C SER A 198 -47.07 -34.00 12.32
N GLN A 199 -45.92 -34.69 12.40
CA GLN A 199 -45.58 -36.10 11.99
C GLN A 199 -46.06 -36.76 10.67
N LEU A 200 -45.15 -37.53 10.03
CA LEU A 200 -45.22 -38.99 9.68
C LEU A 200 -44.02 -39.36 8.74
N GLN A 201 -42.98 -40.08 9.18
CA GLN A 201 -42.74 -41.55 9.17
C GLN A 201 -42.18 -42.19 7.87
N GLN A 202 -40.89 -42.61 7.91
CA GLN A 202 -40.28 -43.95 7.64
C GLN A 202 -40.62 -44.73 6.32
N PRO A 203 -39.75 -45.63 5.76
CA PRO A 203 -38.87 -46.58 6.49
C PRO A 203 -37.45 -46.94 5.94
N SER A 204 -36.61 -47.49 6.84
CA SER A 204 -35.56 -48.56 6.68
C SER A 204 -34.64 -48.61 5.42
N SER A 205 -33.32 -48.86 5.53
CA SER A 205 -32.75 -50.12 6.06
C SER A 205 -31.25 -50.03 6.51
N TYR A 206 -30.57 -51.18 6.63
CA TYR A 206 -29.20 -51.45 7.16
C TYR A 206 -28.07 -50.77 6.32
N ASP A 207 -26.81 -50.62 6.76
CA ASP A 207 -25.98 -51.52 7.60
C ASP A 207 -24.85 -50.83 8.43
N ARG A 208 -24.11 -51.59 9.25
CA ARG A 208 -22.92 -51.14 10.04
C ARG A 208 -21.58 -51.51 9.39
N ILE A 209 -20.53 -50.69 9.60
CA ILE A 209 -19.16 -51.14 9.96
C ILE A 209 -18.51 -50.08 10.89
N ASP A 210 -17.83 -50.52 11.96
CA ASP A 210 -16.94 -49.72 12.83
C ASP A 210 -15.47 -49.95 12.46
N SER A 211 -14.59 -48.94 12.59
CA SER A 211 -13.22 -49.07 13.17
C SER A 211 -12.38 -47.77 13.08
N ASP A 212 -12.08 -47.20 14.23
CA ASP A 212 -10.74 -46.86 14.77
C ASP A 212 -9.69 -46.01 14.03
N GLU A 213 -8.82 -45.47 14.87
CA GLU A 213 -7.92 -44.33 14.75
C GLU A 213 -6.57 -44.58 14.01
N ASP A 214 -5.81 -43.50 13.85
CA ASP A 214 -4.35 -43.43 13.64
C ASP A 214 -3.65 -44.29 12.56
N PHE A 215 -3.02 -43.61 11.59
CA PHE A 215 -1.55 -43.49 11.63
C PHE A 215 -0.97 -42.31 10.81
N HIS A 216 0.34 -42.12 10.94
CA HIS A 216 1.06 -40.88 10.63
C HIS A 216 1.83 -40.93 9.28
N ASN A 217 1.75 -39.81 8.53
CA ASN A 217 2.84 -39.21 7.76
C ASN A 217 3.60 -40.03 6.68
N GLN A 218 3.29 -39.80 5.39
CA GLN A 218 4.33 -39.72 4.34
C GLN A 218 3.83 -39.14 3.00
N TRP A 219 4.44 -38.04 2.53
CA TRP A 219 5.12 -38.03 1.21
C TRP A 219 5.93 -36.75 0.94
N SER A 220 7.20 -36.95 0.59
CA SER A 220 8.05 -36.01 -0.12
C SER A 220 9.12 -36.79 -0.87
N LYS A 221 9.26 -36.58 -2.20
CA LYS A 221 10.51 -36.74 -2.97
C LYS A 221 10.34 -36.49 -4.48
N LYS A 222 11.44 -35.97 -5.06
CA LYS A 222 11.74 -35.70 -6.49
C LYS A 222 11.07 -34.42 -7.04
N SER A 223 11.77 -33.61 -7.87
CA SER A 223 13.09 -33.81 -8.48
C SER A 223 14.13 -32.72 -8.15
N LYS A 224 15.42 -33.10 -8.19
CA LYS A 224 16.61 -32.21 -8.35
C LYS A 224 16.82 -31.95 -9.87
N LYS A 225 17.78 -31.18 -10.41
CA LYS A 225 19.01 -30.43 -10.01
C LYS A 225 19.10 -29.21 -11.01
N SER A 226 19.97 -28.19 -11.05
CA SER A 226 21.33 -27.86 -10.56
C SER A 226 21.56 -26.32 -10.70
N ASN A 227 22.66 -25.67 -10.27
CA ASN A 227 23.84 -26.11 -9.51
C ASN A 227 24.39 -24.98 -8.60
N MET A 228 25.00 -25.39 -7.49
CA MET A 228 25.87 -24.69 -6.55
C MET A 228 26.87 -23.66 -7.13
N ILE A 229 27.00 -22.53 -6.42
CA ILE A 229 28.27 -21.97 -5.87
C ILE A 229 27.99 -21.68 -4.38
N SER A 230 29.02 -21.68 -3.53
CA SER A 230 28.97 -21.39 -2.09
C SER A 230 29.04 -19.87 -1.80
N ASP A 231 28.75 -19.47 -0.56
CA ASP A 231 29.78 -19.10 0.44
C ASP A 231 29.09 -18.90 1.81
N ASP A 232 29.87 -18.86 2.89
CA ASP A 232 29.40 -19.03 4.28
C ASP A 232 28.98 -17.70 4.97
N ASP A 233 28.18 -17.82 6.03
CA ASP A 233 28.09 -16.86 7.15
C ASP A 233 27.45 -17.57 8.38
N ASP A 234 27.91 -17.26 9.60
CA ASP A 234 27.68 -18.06 10.81
C ASP A 234 26.31 -17.87 11.51
N ASP A 235 25.78 -18.95 12.11
CA ASP A 235 24.49 -19.02 12.84
C ASP A 235 24.71 -19.33 14.35
N ASP A 236 25.04 -18.30 15.14
CA ASP A 236 25.48 -18.46 16.54
C ASP A 236 24.29 -18.56 17.53
N ASN A 237 23.81 -19.79 17.72
CA ASN A 237 22.62 -20.14 18.51
C ASN A 237 22.98 -20.70 19.91
N ILE A 238 22.64 -19.98 20.98
CA ILE A 238 22.72 -20.49 22.37
C ILE A 238 21.37 -20.42 23.10
N ASN A 239 20.65 -21.55 22.99
CA ASN A 239 19.85 -22.25 24.00
C ASN A 239 18.78 -21.53 24.85
N ARG A 240 17.62 -22.19 24.91
CA ARG A 240 16.65 -22.10 26.02
C ARG A 240 17.10 -23.02 27.16
N ASP A 241 16.85 -22.62 28.42
CA ASP A 241 15.93 -23.36 29.29
C ASP A 241 15.48 -22.47 30.48
N GLY A 242 14.54 -22.94 31.30
CA GLY A 242 14.20 -22.39 32.62
C GLY A 242 12.82 -21.74 32.73
N SER A 243 11.91 -22.39 33.44
CA SER A 243 10.57 -21.85 33.75
C SER A 243 10.60 -20.84 34.91
N GLY A 244 9.97 -19.67 34.75
CA GLY A 244 9.87 -18.65 35.81
C GLY A 244 8.72 -17.66 35.59
N ARG A 245 7.61 -17.81 36.33
CA ARG A 245 6.39 -17.01 36.16
C ARG A 245 6.43 -15.71 36.98
N HIS A 246 7.18 -14.71 36.54
CA HIS A 246 7.21 -13.38 37.18
C HIS A 246 6.84 -12.21 36.24
N THR A 247 6.12 -11.25 36.81
CA THR A 247 5.62 -10.03 36.17
C THR A 247 6.76 -9.10 35.75
N ARG A 248 6.96 -8.89 34.45
CA ARG A 248 8.05 -8.06 33.95
C ARG A 248 7.60 -6.60 33.78
N SER A 249 7.95 -5.77 34.75
CA SER A 249 7.62 -4.33 34.79
C SER A 249 8.49 -3.50 33.82
N SER A 250 7.85 -2.52 33.16
CA SER A 250 8.31 -1.13 32.84
C SER A 250 9.77 -0.79 32.45
N ALA A 251 10.68 -1.73 32.23
CA ALA A 251 12.13 -1.47 32.21
C ALA A 251 12.81 -1.62 30.85
N THR A 252 12.17 -2.25 29.86
CA THR A 252 12.82 -2.68 28.60
C THR A 252 13.01 -1.57 27.55
N LEU A 253 12.24 -0.48 27.62
CA LEU A 253 12.29 0.63 26.65
C LEU A 253 13.43 1.66 26.89
N SER A 254 14.22 1.46 27.94
CA SER A 254 15.29 2.36 28.39
C SER A 254 16.60 2.30 27.56
N LYS A 255 16.65 1.52 26.48
CA LYS A 255 17.87 1.27 25.68
C LYS A 255 17.90 1.85 24.27
N LEU A 256 16.88 2.61 23.86
CA LEU A 256 17.12 3.62 22.82
C LEU A 256 17.93 4.76 23.45
N ARG A 257 19.25 4.78 23.21
CA ARG A 257 20.05 6.01 23.39
C ARG A 257 19.55 7.02 22.34
N ILE A 258 18.61 7.88 22.75
CA ILE A 258 18.12 8.99 21.93
C ILE A 258 19.21 10.07 21.89
N ASN A 259 20.33 9.77 21.21
CA ASN A 259 21.41 10.72 21.02
C ASN A 259 21.10 11.63 19.82
N PHE A 260 21.12 12.94 20.06
CA PHE A 260 20.96 14.02 19.09
C PHE A 260 22.21 14.92 19.03
N ASP A 261 23.34 14.46 19.54
CA ASP A 261 24.62 15.14 19.41
C ASP A 261 25.06 15.16 17.94
N ASP A 262 25.66 16.29 17.54
CA ASP A 262 26.27 16.46 16.24
C ASP A 262 27.67 15.85 16.27
N SER A 263 27.75 14.53 16.05
CA SER A 263 29.04 13.92 15.73
C SER A 263 29.33 14.10 14.24
N ASP A 264 30.31 14.97 13.96
CA ASP A 264 31.02 15.01 12.68
C ASP A 264 31.94 13.77 12.55
N ASP A 265 31.36 12.57 12.72
CA ASP A 265 32.06 11.29 12.55
C ASP A 265 32.32 11.05 11.06
N GLU A 266 33.55 11.36 10.65
CA GLU A 266 34.12 10.97 9.36
C GLU A 266 34.45 9.46 9.29
N ASN A 267 34.16 8.66 10.34
CA ASN A 267 34.76 7.33 10.48
C ASN A 267 33.89 6.29 11.22
N GLU A 268 32.81 5.80 10.59
CA GLU A 268 32.24 4.48 10.92
C GLU A 268 31.62 3.81 9.67
N ASP A 269 31.76 2.48 9.55
CA ASP A 269 31.43 1.74 8.31
C ASP A 269 29.92 1.45 8.17
N SER A 270 29.29 2.14 7.21
CA SER A 270 28.04 1.64 6.64
C SER A 270 27.81 2.14 5.21
N ARG A 271 28.01 1.25 4.23
CA ARG A 271 27.72 1.51 2.80
C ARG A 271 26.29 2.02 2.55
N HIS A 272 25.31 1.68 3.40
CA HIS A 272 23.93 2.14 3.27
C HIS A 272 23.69 3.58 3.79
N TYR A 273 24.56 4.09 4.66
CA TYR A 273 24.47 5.46 5.22
C TYR A 273 25.13 6.52 4.30
N SER A 274 26.00 6.08 3.39
CA SER A 274 26.62 6.93 2.36
C SER A 274 25.60 7.47 1.35
N TYR A 275 24.71 6.61 0.84
CA TYR A 275 23.72 7.01 -0.17
C TYR A 275 22.75 8.09 0.35
N SER A 276 22.28 7.97 1.60
CA SER A 276 21.38 8.95 2.21
C SER A 276 22.06 10.29 2.50
N LYS A 277 23.30 10.28 2.99
CA LYS A 277 24.11 11.51 3.14
C LYS A 277 24.29 12.20 1.79
N ARG A 278 24.49 11.44 0.70
CA ARG A 278 24.63 11.97 -0.67
C ARG A 278 23.33 12.52 -1.25
N ASP A 279 22.22 11.77 -1.19
CA ASP A 279 20.87 12.19 -1.60
C ASP A 279 20.51 13.56 -1.01
N ILE A 280 20.62 13.70 0.31
CA ILE A 280 20.28 14.92 1.01
C ILE A 280 21.32 16.04 0.76
N ALA A 281 22.56 15.71 0.40
CA ALA A 281 23.55 16.70 -0.04
C ALA A 281 23.25 17.23 -1.46
N GLU A 282 22.90 16.38 -2.42
CA GLU A 282 22.53 16.80 -3.78
C GLU A 282 21.24 17.65 -3.75
N TYR A 283 20.26 17.25 -2.94
CA TYR A 283 19.06 18.04 -2.66
C TYR A 283 19.36 19.43 -2.05
N ARG A 284 20.10 19.49 -0.93
CA ARG A 284 20.40 20.76 -0.24
C ARG A 284 21.16 21.73 -1.14
N ASN A 285 22.00 21.21 -2.04
CA ASN A 285 22.75 21.97 -3.03
C ASN A 285 21.95 22.32 -4.31
N HIS A 286 20.62 22.15 -4.31
CA HIS A 286 19.71 22.48 -5.42
C HIS A 286 20.03 21.72 -6.72
N TYR A 287 20.42 20.45 -6.59
CA TYR A 287 20.67 19.53 -7.69
C TYR A 287 21.63 20.11 -8.75
N PRO A 288 22.91 20.30 -8.40
CA PRO A 288 23.88 20.95 -9.29
C PRO A 288 24.08 20.16 -10.60
N ASN A 289 23.87 18.84 -10.57
CA ASN A 289 24.02 17.95 -11.72
C ASN A 289 22.71 17.64 -12.47
N ALA A 290 21.55 18.18 -12.03
CA ALA A 290 20.27 17.90 -12.68
C ALA A 290 20.24 18.45 -14.11
N ARG A 291 19.91 17.56 -15.06
CA ARG A 291 19.80 17.87 -16.49
C ARG A 291 18.39 18.36 -16.79
N SER A 292 18.26 19.63 -17.22
CA SER A 292 16.96 20.17 -17.63
C SER A 292 16.69 19.86 -19.11
N ASN A 293 15.48 19.41 -19.42
CA ASN A 293 14.94 19.27 -20.77
C ASN A 293 13.76 20.26 -20.95
N PRO A 294 13.95 21.40 -21.65
CA PRO A 294 12.91 22.42 -21.84
C PRO A 294 11.62 21.97 -22.56
N LYS A 295 11.55 20.71 -23.02
CA LYS A 295 10.37 20.12 -23.66
C LYS A 295 9.47 19.32 -22.72
N ILE A 296 9.90 19.08 -21.48
CA ILE A 296 9.08 18.41 -20.45
C ILE A 296 8.36 19.51 -19.65
N HIS A 297 7.04 19.39 -19.52
CA HIS A 297 6.20 20.37 -18.81
C HIS A 297 5.03 19.71 -18.05
N ASP A 298 5.03 18.38 -17.95
CA ASP A 298 3.99 17.55 -17.37
C ASP A 298 3.66 17.91 -15.91
N ASN A 299 4.66 18.28 -15.09
CA ASN A 299 4.39 18.74 -13.73
C ASN A 299 3.66 20.10 -13.76
N TYR A 300 4.10 21.04 -14.61
CA TYR A 300 3.41 22.32 -14.76
C TYR A 300 1.97 22.15 -15.31
N ASP A 301 1.76 21.24 -16.26
CA ASP A 301 0.43 20.92 -16.81
C ASP A 301 -0.48 20.24 -15.77
N PHE A 302 0.07 19.39 -14.90
CA PHE A 302 -0.65 18.81 -13.78
C PHE A 302 -1.03 19.89 -12.75
N TYR A 303 -0.09 20.75 -12.36
CA TYR A 303 -0.33 21.86 -11.42
C TYR A 303 -1.25 22.95 -11.97
N THR A 304 -1.32 23.13 -13.28
CA THR A 304 -2.32 23.97 -13.96
C THR A 304 -3.64 23.23 -14.25
N ASN A 305 -3.76 21.97 -13.85
CA ASN A 305 -4.95 21.11 -13.97
C ASN A 305 -5.38 20.86 -15.43
N GLN A 306 -4.41 20.70 -16.32
CA GLN A 306 -4.61 20.31 -17.72
C GLN A 306 -4.52 18.79 -17.91
N ILE A 307 -3.58 18.13 -17.23
CA ILE A 307 -3.40 16.67 -17.28
C ILE A 307 -3.70 16.00 -15.93
N ARG A 308 -3.91 14.67 -15.99
CA ARG A 308 -4.17 13.81 -14.83
C ARG A 308 -2.85 13.26 -14.29
N SER A 309 -2.80 12.94 -12.99
CA SER A 309 -1.71 12.12 -12.44
C SER A 309 -1.83 10.67 -12.93
N HIS A 310 -0.70 10.03 -13.27
CA HIS A 310 -0.63 8.66 -13.79
C HIS A 310 0.31 7.75 -12.96
N PRO A 311 0.07 6.42 -12.91
CA PRO A 311 -1.12 5.71 -13.41
C PRO A 311 -2.37 6.01 -12.58
N ASP A 312 -3.55 5.73 -13.16
CA ASP A 312 -4.89 5.63 -12.53
C ASP A 312 -5.34 6.74 -11.57
N GLY A 313 -4.73 7.92 -11.67
CA GLY A 313 -5.09 9.09 -10.88
C GLY A 313 -6.08 10.04 -11.59
N ASP A 314 -6.12 11.28 -11.09
CA ASP A 314 -7.11 12.28 -11.50
C ASP A 314 -6.46 13.65 -11.73
N LEU A 315 -7.26 14.63 -12.15
CA LEU A 315 -6.87 16.04 -12.16
C LEU A 315 -6.64 16.53 -10.72
N ILE A 316 -5.67 17.42 -10.48
CA ILE A 316 -5.31 17.85 -9.13
C ILE A 316 -6.48 18.43 -8.32
N ASP A 317 -7.36 19.23 -8.95
CA ASP A 317 -8.57 19.78 -8.32
C ASP A 317 -9.56 18.67 -7.91
N ASN A 318 -9.63 17.57 -8.68
CA ASN A 318 -10.45 16.40 -8.34
C ASN A 318 -9.82 15.55 -7.23
N ILE A 319 -8.49 15.52 -7.11
CA ILE A 319 -7.80 14.86 -6.00
C ILE A 319 -8.14 15.59 -4.70
N HIS A 320 -7.89 16.90 -4.65
CA HIS A 320 -8.19 17.72 -3.47
C HIS A 320 -9.66 17.68 -3.08
N LYS A 321 -10.58 17.71 -4.05
CA LYS A 321 -12.03 17.69 -3.79
C LYS A 321 -12.55 16.33 -3.30
N ASN A 322 -12.08 15.22 -3.86
CA ASN A 322 -12.74 13.91 -3.71
C ASN A 322 -11.93 12.86 -2.93
N TRP A 323 -10.67 13.13 -2.54
CA TRP A 323 -9.79 12.15 -1.87
C TRP A 323 -9.50 12.52 -0.40
N LEU A 324 -9.90 13.70 0.07
CA LEU A 324 -9.80 14.10 1.48
C LEU A 324 -10.65 13.18 2.35
N GLY A 325 -10.08 12.65 3.45
CA GLY A 325 -10.69 11.62 4.28
C GLY A 325 -10.71 10.19 3.69
N ASP A 326 -10.39 9.98 2.41
CA ASP A 326 -10.29 8.62 1.81
C ASP A 326 -8.90 8.00 2.08
N TYR A 327 -8.66 7.67 3.34
CA TYR A 327 -7.40 7.09 3.79
C TYR A 327 -7.13 5.71 3.18
N ARG A 328 -8.16 5.00 2.71
CA ARG A 328 -7.95 3.74 1.98
C ARG A 328 -7.31 4.01 0.62
N LYS A 329 -7.86 4.97 -0.14
CA LYS A 329 -7.31 5.36 -1.44
C LYS A 329 -5.92 5.99 -1.31
N LEU A 330 -5.70 6.83 -0.30
CA LEU A 330 -4.39 7.45 -0.06
C LEU A 330 -3.32 6.44 0.41
N GLU A 331 -3.69 5.37 1.11
CA GLU A 331 -2.78 4.27 1.44
C GLU A 331 -2.46 3.44 0.19
N PHE A 332 -3.47 2.79 -0.42
CA PHE A 332 -3.30 1.80 -1.50
C PHE A 332 -2.88 2.38 -2.86
N HIS A 333 -3.26 3.61 -3.20
CA HIS A 333 -2.86 4.20 -4.48
C HIS A 333 -1.45 4.79 -4.36
N HIS A 334 -0.46 4.26 -5.06
CA HIS A 334 0.91 4.76 -4.95
C HIS A 334 1.25 5.84 -5.99
N GLY A 335 0.61 5.85 -7.17
CA GLY A 335 0.96 6.75 -8.27
C GLY A 335 0.77 8.26 -8.00
N TYR A 336 -0.21 8.64 -7.17
CA TYR A 336 -0.57 10.07 -6.99
C TYR A 336 0.54 10.90 -6.33
N ILE A 337 1.33 10.30 -5.41
CA ILE A 337 2.22 11.07 -4.52
C ILE A 337 3.35 11.77 -5.27
N GLN A 338 3.71 11.25 -6.45
CA GLN A 338 4.82 11.78 -7.24
C GLN A 338 4.41 13.02 -8.03
N TRP A 339 3.16 13.07 -8.48
CA TRP A 339 2.54 14.23 -9.09
C TRP A 339 2.16 15.32 -8.06
N LEU A 340 1.66 14.92 -6.88
CA LEU A 340 1.38 15.87 -5.79
C LEU A 340 2.64 16.48 -5.15
N PHE A 341 3.82 15.87 -5.31
CA PHE A 341 5.07 16.35 -4.72
C PHE A 341 6.28 16.00 -5.60
N PRO A 342 6.44 16.58 -6.80
CA PRO A 342 7.52 16.20 -7.72
C PRO A 342 8.90 16.65 -7.22
N LEU A 343 9.95 15.97 -7.69
CA LEU A 343 11.36 16.20 -7.34
C LEU A 343 12.24 16.21 -8.60
N GLN A 344 13.41 16.88 -8.56
CA GLN A 344 14.37 16.89 -9.67
C GLN A 344 15.22 15.59 -9.76
N GLU A 345 14.80 14.53 -9.08
CA GLU A 345 15.55 13.26 -8.92
C GLU A 345 14.94 12.16 -9.78
N CYS A 346 15.78 11.20 -10.21
CA CYS A 346 15.34 9.99 -10.88
C CYS A 346 14.58 9.06 -9.91
N ASP A 347 13.26 9.20 -9.85
CA ASP A 347 12.37 8.29 -9.13
C ASP A 347 12.40 6.86 -9.68
N LEU A 348 12.03 5.89 -8.82
CA LEU A 348 11.84 4.48 -9.22
C LEU A 348 10.53 4.22 -10.00
N ASN A 349 9.65 5.22 -10.13
CA ASN A 349 8.46 5.13 -10.97
C ASN A 349 8.74 5.75 -12.34
N ILE A 350 8.35 5.03 -13.40
CA ILE A 350 8.54 5.41 -14.80
C ILE A 350 7.40 6.35 -15.27
N SER A 351 6.29 6.45 -14.52
CA SER A 351 5.08 7.19 -14.90
C SER A 351 4.96 8.63 -14.38
N SER A 352 6.03 9.20 -13.80
CA SER A 352 6.05 10.60 -13.35
C SER A 352 7.37 11.26 -13.77
N GLU A 353 7.29 12.31 -14.59
CA GLU A 353 8.47 12.99 -15.11
C GLU A 353 9.22 13.80 -14.03
N GLN A 354 10.54 13.87 -14.18
CA GLN A 354 11.42 14.60 -13.25
C GLN A 354 11.07 16.09 -13.25
N LEU A 355 11.02 16.70 -12.06
CA LEU A 355 10.71 18.13 -11.94
C LEU A 355 11.80 18.97 -12.60
N GLN A 356 11.43 19.77 -13.59
CA GLN A 356 12.37 20.59 -14.34
C GLN A 356 12.56 21.98 -13.69
N LYS A 357 13.73 22.60 -13.89
CA LYS A 357 14.03 23.90 -13.28
C LYS A 357 13.12 25.02 -13.80
N HIS A 358 12.72 24.96 -15.08
CA HIS A 358 11.72 25.87 -15.65
C HIS A 358 10.29 25.61 -15.16
N GLU A 359 9.95 24.37 -14.77
CA GLU A 359 8.67 24.06 -14.13
C GLU A 359 8.62 24.64 -12.71
N ILE A 360 9.70 24.51 -11.94
CA ILE A 360 9.81 25.12 -10.59
C ILE A 360 9.57 26.63 -10.68
N GLU A 361 10.23 27.31 -11.63
CA GLU A 361 10.01 28.73 -11.88
C GLU A 361 8.56 29.05 -12.28
N SER A 362 7.95 28.25 -13.14
CA SER A 362 6.61 28.52 -13.68
C SER A 362 5.51 28.26 -12.66
N ILE A 363 5.63 27.19 -11.87
CA ILE A 363 4.77 26.91 -10.71
C ILE A 363 4.96 28.00 -9.64
N SER A 364 6.19 28.40 -9.32
CA SER A 364 6.48 29.41 -8.28
C SER A 364 6.02 30.84 -8.63
N LYS A 365 5.72 31.10 -9.91
CA LYS A 365 5.12 32.35 -10.42
C LYS A 365 3.60 32.26 -10.58
N ASN A 366 2.98 31.11 -10.32
CA ASN A 366 1.56 30.85 -10.48
C ASN A 366 0.92 30.59 -9.11
N GLU A 367 0.26 31.60 -8.56
CA GLU A 367 -0.37 31.55 -7.22
C GLU A 367 -1.29 30.34 -7.04
N LYS A 368 -2.13 30.03 -8.04
CA LYS A 368 -3.06 28.88 -7.99
C LYS A 368 -2.31 27.53 -8.03
N ALA A 369 -1.16 27.46 -8.68
CA ALA A 369 -0.31 26.25 -8.65
C ALA A 369 0.33 26.07 -7.26
N LEU A 370 0.75 27.15 -6.61
CA LEU A 370 1.24 27.11 -5.23
C LEU A 370 0.14 26.81 -4.19
N GLU A 371 -1.07 27.36 -4.37
CA GLU A 371 -2.27 27.04 -3.57
C GLU A 371 -2.60 25.53 -3.66
N ARG A 372 -2.51 24.95 -4.86
CA ARG A 372 -2.67 23.51 -5.08
C ARG A 372 -1.59 22.69 -4.38
N LEU A 373 -0.32 23.08 -4.42
CA LEU A 373 0.75 22.40 -3.65
C LEU A 373 0.47 22.45 -2.13
N LEU A 374 0.02 23.59 -1.62
CA LEU A 374 -0.35 23.75 -0.21
C LEU A 374 -1.59 22.91 0.16
N THR A 375 -2.54 22.76 -0.78
CA THR A 375 -3.72 21.91 -0.60
C THR A 375 -3.35 20.41 -0.66
N SER A 376 -2.38 20.01 -1.49
CA SER A 376 -1.77 18.69 -1.44
C SER A 376 -1.12 18.43 -0.09
N TYR A 377 -0.44 19.42 0.49
CA TYR A 377 0.17 19.29 1.81
C TYR A 377 -0.89 19.15 2.92
N LYS A 378 -1.96 19.95 2.90
CA LYS A 378 -3.12 19.79 3.80
C LYS A 378 -3.73 18.37 3.72
N LEU A 379 -3.93 17.86 2.50
CA LEU A 379 -4.44 16.50 2.25
C LEU A 379 -3.54 15.41 2.86
N MET A 380 -2.22 15.55 2.75
CA MET A 380 -1.28 14.59 3.33
C MET A 380 -1.13 14.72 4.84
N LEU A 381 -1.25 15.93 5.41
CA LEU A 381 -1.31 16.12 6.86
C LEU A 381 -2.50 15.38 7.46
N ASP A 382 -3.69 15.55 6.87
CA ASP A 382 -4.95 14.91 7.32
C ASP A 382 -4.80 13.37 7.35
N PHE A 383 -4.30 12.80 6.26
CA PHE A 383 -3.97 11.38 6.15
C PHE A 383 -2.93 10.89 7.18
N TYR A 384 -2.00 11.75 7.62
CA TYR A 384 -1.04 11.45 8.69
C TYR A 384 -1.56 11.77 10.10
N GLY A 385 -2.80 12.26 10.25
CA GLY A 385 -3.43 12.55 11.54
C GLY A 385 -3.19 13.96 12.07
N PHE A 386 -2.83 14.91 11.21
CA PHE A 386 -2.57 16.31 11.55
C PHE A 386 -3.44 17.27 10.73
N GLU A 387 -3.67 18.47 11.24
CA GLU A 387 -4.27 19.60 10.51
C GLU A 387 -3.37 20.84 10.59
N LEU A 388 -3.35 21.62 9.50
CA LEU A 388 -2.65 22.90 9.40
C LEU A 388 -3.52 24.01 10.00
N VAL A 389 -3.03 24.65 11.06
CA VAL A 389 -3.76 25.66 11.85
C VAL A 389 -3.50 27.08 11.35
N ASP A 390 -2.27 27.34 10.92
CA ASP A 390 -1.84 28.65 10.42
C ASP A 390 -0.89 28.44 9.23
N GLU A 391 -1.37 28.82 8.06
CA GLU A 391 -0.68 28.67 6.78
C GLU A 391 0.58 29.55 6.69
N ASN A 392 0.69 30.63 7.49
CA ASN A 392 1.81 31.56 7.46
C ASN A 392 2.97 31.10 8.37
N THR A 393 2.68 30.55 9.55
CA THR A 393 3.73 30.01 10.44
C THR A 393 3.99 28.52 10.25
N GLY A 394 3.11 27.82 9.53
CA GLY A 394 3.15 26.37 9.33
C GLY A 394 2.71 25.56 10.56
N GLU A 395 2.09 26.18 11.56
CA GLU A 395 1.72 25.50 12.81
C GLU A 395 0.68 24.40 12.54
N ILE A 396 1.00 23.17 12.94
CA ILE A 396 0.11 22.01 12.84
C ILE A 396 -0.27 21.48 14.23
N ARG A 397 -1.41 20.81 14.31
CA ARG A 397 -1.86 20.04 15.49
C ARG A 397 -2.36 18.65 15.06
N ARG A 398 -2.55 17.73 16.01
CA ARG A 398 -3.34 16.50 15.78
C ARG A 398 -4.72 16.88 15.26
N LEU A 399 -5.34 16.05 14.41
CA LEU A 399 -6.76 16.20 14.06
C LEU A 399 -7.61 16.34 15.34
N SER A 400 -8.61 17.22 15.28
CA SER A 400 -9.44 17.58 16.44
C SER A 400 -10.38 16.46 16.92
N ASP A 401 -10.56 15.40 16.12
CA ASP A 401 -11.31 14.19 16.49
C ASP A 401 -10.40 12.95 16.64
N ASP A 402 -10.97 11.83 17.08
CA ASP A 402 -10.23 10.61 17.42
C ASP A 402 -9.57 9.88 16.24
N SER A 403 -9.81 10.30 14.99
CA SER A 403 -9.22 9.71 13.78
C SER A 403 -7.69 9.75 13.76
N TYR A 404 -7.05 10.73 14.40
CA TYR A 404 -5.58 10.80 14.51
C TYR A 404 -5.00 9.50 15.09
N LYS A 405 -5.74 8.80 15.97
CA LYS A 405 -5.31 7.54 16.59
C LYS A 405 -5.21 6.40 15.57
N SER A 406 -6.06 6.41 14.54
CA SER A 406 -5.98 5.50 13.38
C SER A 406 -4.85 5.90 12.44
N CYS A 407 -4.74 7.19 12.10
CA CYS A 407 -3.70 7.69 11.18
C CYS A 407 -2.30 7.46 11.75
N PHE A 408 -2.08 7.73 13.05
CA PHE A 408 -0.82 7.45 13.73
C PHE A 408 -0.52 5.95 13.82
N ARG A 409 -1.53 5.10 14.01
CA ARG A 409 -1.33 3.64 13.96
C ARG A 409 -0.86 3.20 12.58
N ASN A 410 -1.52 3.68 11.52
CA ASN A 410 -1.13 3.40 10.13
C ASN A 410 0.31 3.86 9.86
N LEU A 411 0.64 5.11 10.25
CA LEU A 411 1.95 5.70 10.02
C LEU A 411 3.08 4.93 10.74
N ASN A 412 2.85 4.40 11.95
CA ASN A 412 3.85 3.57 12.63
C ASN A 412 4.09 2.20 11.96
N SER A 413 3.11 1.65 11.24
CA SER A 413 3.20 0.33 10.58
C SER A 413 3.63 0.40 9.11
N ALA A 414 3.17 1.42 8.38
CA ALA A 414 3.33 1.55 6.93
C ALA A 414 4.61 2.32 6.58
N SER A 415 5.76 1.65 6.63
CA SER A 415 7.08 2.26 6.43
C SER A 415 7.29 2.96 5.08
N HIS A 416 6.53 2.61 4.03
CA HIS A 416 6.56 3.34 2.76
C HIS A 416 6.04 4.78 2.88
N ASN A 417 5.16 5.06 3.86
CA ASN A 417 4.74 6.43 4.15
C ASN A 417 5.91 7.30 4.65
N TYR A 418 7.00 6.72 5.18
CA TYR A 418 8.20 7.49 5.51
C TYR A 418 8.93 8.01 4.28
N LEU A 419 8.89 7.25 3.17
CA LEU A 419 9.41 7.70 1.87
C LEU A 419 8.50 8.78 1.27
N ARG A 420 7.17 8.63 1.39
CA ARG A 420 6.21 9.69 1.03
C ARG A 420 6.49 10.99 1.83
N ILE A 421 6.74 10.91 3.14
CA ILE A 421 7.11 12.07 3.97
C ILE A 421 8.44 12.69 3.53
N THR A 422 9.50 11.90 3.32
CA THR A 422 10.78 12.42 2.81
C THR A 422 10.58 13.16 1.49
N ARG A 423 9.77 12.63 0.57
CA ARG A 423 9.42 13.28 -0.69
C ARG A 423 8.71 14.62 -0.48
N ILE A 424 7.67 14.66 0.35
CA ILE A 424 6.93 15.89 0.68
C ILE A 424 7.89 16.94 1.22
N LEU A 425 8.73 16.59 2.20
CA LEU A 425 9.69 17.53 2.82
C LEU A 425 10.75 18.04 1.83
N LYS A 426 11.24 17.20 0.91
CA LYS A 426 12.14 17.65 -0.16
C LYS A 426 11.42 18.61 -1.11
N CYS A 427 10.24 18.23 -1.60
CA CYS A 427 9.43 19.02 -2.53
C CYS A 427 9.03 20.39 -1.97
N LEU A 428 8.57 20.48 -0.72
CA LEU A 428 8.22 21.76 -0.07
C LEU A 428 9.37 22.77 -0.08
N GLY A 429 10.62 22.31 -0.07
CA GLY A 429 11.82 23.15 -0.16
C GLY A 429 12.36 23.40 -1.56
N GLU A 430 11.78 22.81 -2.61
CA GLU A 430 11.98 23.24 -4.00
C GLU A 430 11.10 24.45 -4.35
N PHE A 431 10.02 24.65 -3.60
CA PHE A 431 9.06 25.74 -3.74
C PHE A 431 9.12 26.72 -2.55
N LYS A 432 8.22 27.71 -2.51
CA LYS A 432 8.17 28.75 -1.45
C LYS A 432 7.83 28.22 -0.03
N TYR A 433 7.79 26.91 0.22
CA TYR A 433 7.20 26.28 1.42
C TYR A 433 8.21 25.61 2.37
N GLU A 434 9.51 25.90 2.27
CA GLU A 434 10.57 25.42 3.19
C GLU A 434 10.16 25.57 4.67
N TYR A 435 9.46 26.68 4.99
CA TYR A 435 9.05 27.04 6.34
C TYR A 435 8.03 26.10 7.00
N LEU A 436 7.31 25.29 6.23
CA LEU A 436 6.34 24.30 6.74
C LEU A 436 7.01 23.06 7.37
N LYS A 437 8.27 22.79 7.01
CA LYS A 437 9.00 21.59 7.50
C LYS A 437 9.29 21.65 9.00
N PHE A 438 9.76 22.79 9.52
CA PHE A 438 10.20 22.89 10.91
C PHE A 438 9.05 22.59 11.92
N PRO A 439 7.83 23.15 11.77
CA PRO A 439 6.69 22.76 12.60
C PRO A 439 6.32 21.28 12.48
N PHE A 440 6.32 20.71 11.27
CA PHE A 440 6.03 19.29 11.06
C PHE A 440 7.03 18.39 11.80
N LEU A 441 8.33 18.66 11.67
CA LEU A 441 9.38 17.94 12.41
C LEU A 441 9.21 18.11 13.93
N ALA A 442 8.85 19.30 14.41
CA ALA A 442 8.64 19.58 15.83
C ALA A 442 7.39 18.89 16.40
N ALA A 443 6.37 18.64 15.57
CA ALA A 443 5.21 17.84 15.92
C ALA A 443 5.58 16.35 15.98
N ILE A 444 6.19 15.79 14.93
CA ILE A 444 6.68 14.40 14.91
C ILE A 444 7.56 14.11 16.12
N LEU A 445 8.55 14.97 16.43
CA LEU A 445 9.44 14.77 17.57
C LEU A 445 8.69 14.76 18.92
N ARG A 446 7.65 15.58 19.09
CA ARG A 446 6.80 15.55 20.29
C ARG A 446 6.03 14.24 20.40
N GLU A 447 5.40 13.81 19.31
CA GLU A 447 4.64 12.57 19.24
C GLU A 447 5.53 11.32 19.43
N SER A 448 6.74 11.32 18.86
CA SER A 448 7.72 10.24 19.03
C SER A 448 8.36 10.21 20.42
N ILE A 449 8.77 11.36 20.97
CA ILE A 449 9.62 11.44 22.17
C ILE A 449 8.79 11.62 23.44
N THR A 450 7.82 12.54 23.48
CA THR A 450 7.06 12.83 24.71
C THR A 450 5.84 11.94 24.83
N GLU A 451 5.02 11.90 23.78
CA GLU A 451 3.72 11.21 23.80
C GLU A 451 3.86 9.71 23.53
N ASN A 452 4.97 9.29 22.91
CA ASN A 452 5.28 7.91 22.49
C ASN A 452 4.20 7.29 21.58
N THR A 453 3.52 8.14 20.80
CA THR A 453 2.45 7.81 19.84
C THR A 453 2.98 7.52 18.44
N LEU A 454 4.09 8.15 18.04
CA LEU A 454 4.77 7.97 16.74
C LEU A 454 6.21 7.46 16.92
N SER A 455 6.43 6.48 17.80
CA SER A 455 7.77 6.00 18.14
C SER A 455 8.56 5.47 16.93
N ASN A 456 7.89 4.85 15.96
CA ASN A 456 8.57 4.22 14.83
C ASN A 456 9.08 5.25 13.81
N CYS A 457 8.51 6.46 13.80
CA CYS A 457 8.94 7.57 12.96
C CYS A 457 10.26 8.20 13.45
N LEU A 458 10.65 8.01 14.72
CA LEU A 458 11.75 8.72 15.36
C LEU A 458 13.08 8.57 14.61
N ARG A 459 13.37 7.36 14.10
CA ARG A 459 14.60 7.09 13.36
C ARG A 459 14.64 7.84 12.02
N SER A 460 13.59 7.73 11.21
CA SER A 460 13.49 8.49 9.95
C SER A 460 13.47 10.00 10.19
N CYS A 461 12.83 10.45 11.27
CA CYS A 461 12.82 11.86 11.65
C CYS A 461 14.23 12.37 11.97
N LYS A 462 14.98 11.67 12.84
CA LYS A 462 16.36 12.00 13.20
C LYS A 462 17.31 11.89 11.99
N ASP A 463 17.41 10.71 11.41
CA ASP A 463 18.51 10.32 10.53
C ASP A 463 18.34 10.86 9.09
N TYR A 464 17.12 11.30 8.72
CA TYR A 464 16.78 11.77 7.36
C TYR A 464 16.00 13.09 7.36
N TRP A 465 14.85 13.16 8.04
CA TRP A 465 13.91 14.28 7.84
C TRP A 465 14.44 15.61 8.38
N ILE A 466 15.17 15.62 9.50
CA ILE A 466 15.88 16.82 9.99
C ILE A 466 16.87 17.34 8.94
N GLU A 467 17.56 16.44 8.21
CA GLU A 467 18.53 16.84 7.20
C GLU A 467 17.90 17.49 5.95
N THR A 468 16.58 17.33 5.75
CA THR A 468 15.83 18.02 4.67
C THR A 468 15.63 19.53 4.91
N LEU A 469 15.88 20.04 6.12
CA LEU A 469 15.92 21.50 6.36
C LEU A 469 17.17 22.07 5.68
N ARG A 470 17.04 23.06 4.79
CA ARG A 470 18.20 23.67 4.11
C ARG A 470 19.10 24.44 5.09
N SER A 471 18.53 25.19 6.03
CA SER A 471 19.28 26.00 7.01
C SER A 471 20.00 25.13 8.07
N PRO A 472 21.33 25.30 8.26
CA PRO A 472 22.05 24.70 9.40
C PRO A 472 21.56 25.20 10.77
N GLU A 473 20.96 26.39 10.84
CA GLU A 473 20.41 26.99 12.06
C GLU A 473 19.13 26.26 12.46
N GLU A 474 18.23 26.02 11.50
CA GLU A 474 17.02 25.25 11.72
C GLU A 474 17.34 23.78 12.07
N ARG A 475 18.37 23.17 11.45
CA ARG A 475 18.84 21.83 11.84
C ARG A 475 19.35 21.76 13.29
N ARG A 476 20.19 22.72 13.71
CA ARG A 476 20.68 22.80 15.09
C ARG A 476 19.56 23.08 16.09
N ALA A 477 18.62 23.96 15.73
CA ALA A 477 17.47 24.30 16.56
C ALA A 477 16.51 23.12 16.77
N ILE A 478 16.20 22.34 15.73
CA ILE A 478 15.29 21.20 15.85
C ILE A 478 15.91 20.05 16.65
N ARG A 479 17.23 19.81 16.53
CA ARG A 479 17.97 18.86 17.41
C ARG A 479 18.02 19.34 18.86
N GLN A 480 18.16 20.65 19.10
CA GLN A 480 18.10 21.22 20.45
C GLN A 480 16.71 21.03 21.09
N TYR A 481 15.64 21.36 20.37
CA TYR A 481 14.26 21.09 20.80
C TYR A 481 14.04 19.59 21.07
N ALA A 482 14.61 18.69 20.26
CA ALA A 482 14.55 17.25 20.48
C ALA A 482 15.25 16.80 21.79
N ARG A 483 16.42 17.36 22.11
CA ARG A 483 17.10 17.13 23.41
C ARG A 483 16.24 17.59 24.58
N GLU A 484 15.62 18.75 24.48
CA GLU A 484 14.70 19.26 25.52
C GLU A 484 13.50 18.35 25.70
N LEU A 485 12.88 17.83 24.63
CA LEU A 485 11.78 16.86 24.75
C LEU A 485 12.20 15.57 25.49
N VAL A 486 13.44 15.10 25.31
CA VAL A 486 14.00 13.98 26.07
C VAL A 486 14.17 14.35 27.54
N GLU A 487 14.65 15.55 27.86
CA GLU A 487 14.72 16.02 29.25
C GLU A 487 13.33 16.11 29.91
N TYR A 488 12.35 16.69 29.24
CA TYR A 488 10.97 16.78 29.75
C TYR A 488 10.39 15.38 30.00
N ARG A 489 10.57 14.43 29.06
CA ARG A 489 10.18 13.01 29.23
C ARG A 489 10.85 12.39 30.47
N ASN A 490 12.18 12.54 30.60
CA ASN A 490 12.96 11.96 31.70
C ASN A 490 12.61 12.58 33.07
N LYS A 491 12.20 13.85 33.10
CA LYS A 491 11.74 14.57 34.30
C LYS A 491 10.26 14.32 34.64
N GLY A 492 9.52 13.60 33.80
CA GLY A 492 8.07 13.39 33.95
C GLY A 492 7.25 14.68 33.77
N MET A 493 7.79 15.66 33.06
CA MET A 493 7.21 17.00 32.89
C MET A 493 6.61 17.18 31.49
N THR A 494 5.52 17.95 31.37
CA THR A 494 4.94 18.30 30.08
C THR A 494 5.75 19.42 29.38
N PRO A 495 6.31 19.20 28.18
CA PRO A 495 7.04 20.23 27.44
C PRO A 495 6.12 21.37 26.98
N PRO A 496 6.58 22.65 26.99
CA PRO A 496 5.81 23.80 26.53
C PRO A 496 5.13 23.54 25.18
N LYS A 497 3.85 23.91 25.02
CA LYS A 497 3.07 23.56 23.82
C LYS A 497 3.64 24.10 22.50
N SER A 498 4.40 25.20 22.54
CA SER A 498 4.88 25.90 21.35
C SER A 498 6.36 25.66 21.10
N HIS A 499 6.69 25.21 19.89
CA HIS A 499 8.06 25.17 19.34
C HIS A 499 8.52 26.54 18.79
N LYS A 500 7.67 27.58 18.83
CA LYS A 500 7.95 28.89 18.20
C LYS A 500 9.11 29.66 18.87
N ALA A 501 9.51 29.27 20.08
CA ALA A 501 10.70 29.81 20.76
C ALA A 501 12.03 29.28 20.19
N HIS A 502 12.03 28.06 19.65
CA HIS A 502 13.23 27.39 19.14
C HIS A 502 13.54 27.74 17.69
N ARG A 503 12.52 28.05 16.88
CA ARG A 503 12.73 28.36 15.46
C ARG A 503 13.56 29.65 15.30
N PRO A 504 14.72 29.61 14.63
CA PRO A 504 15.49 30.82 14.33
C PRO A 504 14.62 31.82 13.56
N ARG A 505 14.79 33.12 13.84
CA ARG A 505 14.18 34.14 12.97
C ARG A 505 14.77 33.99 11.55
N PRO A 506 13.95 34.06 10.48
CA PRO A 506 14.44 33.95 9.12
C PRO A 506 15.52 35.01 8.87
N THR A 507 16.65 34.58 8.29
CA THR A 507 17.74 35.49 7.93
C THR A 507 17.29 36.43 6.81
N SER A 508 18.00 37.54 6.62
CA SER A 508 17.65 38.56 5.62
C SER A 508 17.58 38.03 4.18
N ALA A 509 18.22 36.89 3.89
CA ALA A 509 18.10 36.18 2.61
C ALA A 509 16.72 35.52 2.41
N VAL A 510 16.13 34.93 3.45
CA VAL A 510 14.77 34.36 3.39
C VAL A 510 13.73 35.46 3.33
N ARG A 511 13.97 36.59 4.04
CA ARG A 511 13.15 37.79 3.88
C ARG A 511 13.10 38.27 2.43
N LYS A 512 14.24 38.27 1.72
CA LYS A 512 14.31 38.56 0.27
C LYS A 512 13.61 37.55 -0.67
N GLN A 513 12.95 36.50 -0.17
CA GLN A 513 12.01 35.68 -0.96
C GLN A 513 10.54 35.98 -0.67
N ILE A 514 10.26 36.79 0.37
CA ILE A 514 8.94 37.24 0.80
C ILE A 514 8.77 38.72 0.41
N ASP A 515 9.80 39.53 0.67
CA ASP A 515 9.86 40.99 0.47
C ASP A 515 10.14 41.40 -1.01
N VAL A 516 9.75 40.59 -2.00
CA VAL A 516 9.82 40.95 -3.45
C VAL A 516 8.46 41.43 -3.98
N GLU A 517 7.41 41.34 -3.17
CA GLU A 517 6.06 41.81 -3.49
C GLU A 517 5.86 43.27 -3.02
N HIS A 518 6.41 44.23 -3.77
CA HIS A 518 6.04 45.66 -3.82
C HIS A 518 6.36 46.24 -5.21
#